data_AF-A0A2G5UVX8-F1
#
_entry.id   AF-A0A2G5UVX8-F1
#
_cell.length_a   1.000
_cell.length_b   1.000
_cell.length_c   1.000
_cell.angle_alpha   90.00
_cell.angle_beta   90.00
_cell.angle_gamma   90.00
#
_symmetry.space_group_name_H-M   'P 1'
#
loop_
_entity.id
_entity.type
_entity.pdbx_description
1 polymer ?
#
loop_
_entity_poly.entity_id
_entity_poly.type
_entity_poly.pdbx_seq_one_letter_code
_entity_poly.pdbx_strand_id
1 'polypeptide(L)'
;MNYFKGQCKKVVDGLRSTFHGVPTLRVFGEDQQQDELEYILDNMNTTSSLEVNVDTMERLPLKIPETIEHLRIQFGSWITLDYVMHSKMISLVLWDTFLTNEDLNVIFKSWLELKSHQNLEYLEINLRSLEDFVEVAMKDVPYKIGNSIPTP
;
A
#
# COMPACT_ATOMS: atom_id res chain seq x y z
N MET A 1 -20.64 -8.10 -0.97
CA MET A 1 -21.86 -7.62 -0.26
C MET A 1 -21.70 -6.10 -0.09
N ASN A 2 -22.61 -5.23 -0.55
CA ASN A 2 -22.44 -3.77 -0.33
C ASN A 2 -22.70 -3.44 1.15
N TYR A 3 -21.63 -3.39 1.94
CA TYR A 3 -21.69 -3.17 3.39
C TYR A 3 -22.24 -1.78 3.76
N PHE A 4 -22.06 -0.79 2.88
CA PHE A 4 -22.52 0.58 3.14
C PHE A 4 -23.99 0.82 2.76
N LYS A 5 -24.62 -0.06 1.98
CA LYS A 5 -26.03 0.07 1.54
C LYS A 5 -26.36 1.48 0.99
N GLY A 6 -25.42 2.12 0.31
CA GLY A 6 -25.55 3.49 -0.20
C GLY A 6 -25.45 4.62 0.85
N GLN A 7 -25.04 4.30 2.09
CA GLN A 7 -24.89 5.26 3.19
C GLN A 7 -23.45 5.73 3.39
N CYS A 8 -22.50 5.28 2.57
CA CYS A 8 -21.07 5.61 2.69
C CYS A 8 -20.86 7.13 2.84
N LYS A 9 -21.42 7.91 1.91
CA LYS A 9 -21.30 9.38 1.90
C LYS A 9 -21.83 10.01 3.19
N LYS A 10 -22.98 9.57 3.68
CA LYS A 10 -23.59 10.07 4.91
C LYS A 10 -22.72 9.79 6.14
N VAL A 11 -22.10 8.60 6.21
CA VAL A 11 -21.19 8.24 7.30
C VAL A 11 -19.93 9.11 7.25
N VAL A 12 -19.31 9.24 6.08
CA VAL A 12 -18.12 10.07 5.86
C VAL A 12 -18.39 11.54 6.18
N ASP A 13 -19.52 12.09 5.74
CA ASP A 13 -19.94 13.46 6.07
C ASP A 13 -20.10 13.68 7.58
N GLY A 14 -20.69 12.70 8.27
CA GLY A 14 -20.83 12.72 9.73
C GLY A 14 -19.47 12.70 10.43
N LEU A 15 -18.56 11.82 10.01
CA LEU A 15 -17.21 11.74 10.57
C LEU A 15 -16.42 13.02 10.32
N ARG A 16 -16.44 13.54 9.08
CA ARG A 16 -15.76 14.79 8.70
C ARG A 16 -16.28 16.00 9.48
N SER A 17 -17.58 16.07 9.76
CA SER A 17 -18.14 17.18 10.56
C SER A 17 -17.79 17.06 12.05
N THR A 18 -17.46 15.86 12.52
CA THR A 18 -17.11 15.58 13.92
C THR A 18 -15.60 15.72 14.17
N PHE A 19 -14.77 15.31 13.23
CA PHE A 19 -13.31 15.25 13.37
C PHE A 19 -12.62 16.15 12.35
N HIS A 20 -11.81 17.09 12.84
CA HIS A 20 -10.99 17.96 11.98
C HIS A 20 -9.83 17.21 11.30
N GLY A 21 -9.39 16.10 11.88
CA GLY A 21 -8.37 15.22 11.33
C GLY A 21 -8.28 13.93 12.13
N VAL A 22 -7.89 12.85 11.47
CA VAL A 22 -7.67 11.54 12.07
C VAL A 22 -6.22 11.11 11.85
N PRO A 23 -5.48 10.70 12.89
CA PRO A 23 -4.11 10.22 12.72
C PRO A 23 -4.04 8.93 11.88
N THR A 24 -5.08 8.10 11.99
CA THR A 24 -5.16 6.81 11.33
C THR A 24 -6.54 6.63 10.70
N LEU A 25 -6.56 6.32 9.41
CA LEU A 25 -7.76 5.90 8.70
C LEU A 25 -7.58 4.46 8.22
N ARG A 26 -8.56 3.62 8.52
CA ARG A 26 -8.61 2.25 8.01
C ARG A 26 -9.93 2.03 7.31
N VAL A 27 -9.88 1.56 6.08
CA VAL A 27 -11.04 1.28 5.25
C VAL A 27 -11.06 -0.21 4.93
N PHE A 28 -12.15 -0.88 5.30
CA PHE A 28 -12.35 -2.31 5.08
C PHE A 28 -13.59 -2.54 4.22
N GLY A 29 -13.52 -3.48 3.28
CA GLY A 29 -14.65 -3.83 2.43
C GLY A 29 -14.33 -4.87 1.37
N GLU A 30 -15.36 -5.47 0.81
CA GLU A 30 -15.30 -6.42 -0.32
C GLU A 30 -16.29 -6.00 -1.41
N ASP A 31 -15.87 -6.03 -2.68
CA ASP A 31 -16.67 -5.68 -3.87
C ASP A 31 -17.22 -4.24 -3.89
N GLN A 32 -16.42 -3.28 -3.42
CA GLN A 32 -16.84 -1.88 -3.33
C GLN A 32 -16.65 -1.15 -4.67
N GLN A 33 -17.54 -0.20 -4.94
CA GLN A 33 -17.35 0.70 -6.08
C GLN A 33 -16.17 1.62 -5.78
N GLN A 34 -15.33 1.84 -6.79
CA GLN A 34 -14.18 2.73 -6.70
C GLN A 34 -14.57 4.14 -6.20
N ASP A 35 -15.71 4.68 -6.66
CA ASP A 35 -16.15 6.05 -6.35
C ASP A 35 -16.47 6.25 -4.86
N GLU A 36 -16.95 5.20 -4.17
CA GLU A 36 -17.17 5.23 -2.73
C GLU A 36 -15.84 5.31 -1.97
N LEU A 37 -14.82 4.57 -2.42
CA LEU A 37 -13.49 4.60 -1.81
C LEU A 37 -12.79 5.94 -2.06
N GLU A 38 -12.86 6.45 -3.28
CA GLU A 38 -12.34 7.79 -3.62
C GLU A 38 -13.03 8.87 -2.78
N TYR A 39 -14.36 8.78 -2.61
CA TYR A 39 -15.08 9.72 -1.77
C TYR A 39 -14.61 9.69 -0.31
N ILE A 40 -14.32 8.52 0.25
CA ILE A 40 -13.74 8.41 1.60
C ILE A 40 -12.38 9.12 1.65
N LEU A 41 -11.48 8.82 0.72
CA LEU A 41 -10.12 9.37 0.70
C LEU A 41 -10.11 10.89 0.49
N ASP A 42 -10.99 11.41 -0.36
CA ASP A 42 -11.09 12.85 -0.67
C ASP A 42 -11.69 13.68 0.48
N ASN A 43 -12.50 13.05 1.35
CA ASN A 43 -13.24 13.77 2.40
C ASN A 43 -12.71 13.54 3.81
N MET A 44 -11.92 12.49 4.04
CA MET A 44 -11.32 12.21 5.34
C MET A 44 -9.94 12.84 5.45
N ASN A 45 -9.78 13.82 6.35
CA ASN A 45 -8.48 14.43 6.61
C ASN A 45 -7.60 13.50 7.46
N THR A 46 -6.76 12.70 6.81
CA THR A 46 -5.85 11.74 7.47
C THR A 46 -4.44 12.29 7.48
N THR A 47 -3.79 12.27 8.65
CA THR A 47 -2.54 13.01 8.85
C THR A 47 -1.29 12.14 8.96
N SER A 48 -1.40 10.81 8.99
CA SER A 48 -0.21 9.96 9.15
C SER A 48 -0.36 8.55 8.54
N SER A 49 -1.37 7.78 8.94
CA SER A 49 -1.48 6.38 8.54
C SER A 49 -2.77 6.05 7.80
N LEU A 50 -2.64 5.36 6.67
CA LEU A 50 -3.75 4.87 5.87
C LEU A 50 -3.63 3.37 5.63
N GLU A 51 -4.69 2.64 5.94
CA GLU A 51 -4.86 1.23 5.59
C GLU A 51 -6.09 1.07 4.71
N VAL A 52 -5.90 0.53 3.51
CA VAL A 52 -6.98 0.20 2.58
C VAL A 52 -6.98 -1.30 2.35
N ASN A 53 -7.99 -1.95 2.94
CA ASN A 53 -8.29 -3.35 2.74
C ASN A 53 -9.64 -3.47 2.01
N VAL A 54 -9.64 -3.03 0.76
CA VAL A 54 -10.81 -2.98 -0.12
C VAL A 54 -10.41 -3.47 -1.51
N ASP A 55 -11.03 -4.56 -1.98
CA ASP A 55 -10.98 -4.94 -3.41
C ASP A 55 -12.10 -4.16 -4.12
N THR A 56 -11.71 -3.23 -4.98
CA THR A 56 -12.66 -2.48 -5.81
C THR A 56 -12.93 -3.22 -7.10
N MET A 57 -14.15 -3.12 -7.62
CA MET A 57 -14.52 -3.82 -8.86
C MET A 57 -13.69 -3.35 -10.06
N GLU A 58 -13.34 -2.08 -10.08
CA GLU A 58 -12.62 -1.44 -11.17
C GLU A 58 -11.10 -1.56 -11.05
N ARG A 59 -10.59 -1.83 -9.83
CA ARG A 59 -9.16 -1.95 -9.50
C ARG A 59 -8.31 -0.80 -10.07
N LEU A 60 -8.85 0.41 -9.99
CA LEU A 60 -8.22 1.61 -10.53
C LEU A 60 -7.23 2.22 -9.53
N PRO A 61 -6.21 2.96 -10.01
CA PRO A 61 -5.28 3.67 -9.15
C PRO A 61 -5.98 4.59 -8.15
N LEU A 62 -5.59 4.49 -6.88
CA LEU A 62 -6.09 5.37 -5.83
C LEU A 62 -5.21 6.61 -5.69
N LYS A 63 -5.86 7.76 -5.47
CA LYS A 63 -5.16 8.99 -5.09
C LYS A 63 -4.93 8.98 -3.59
N ILE A 64 -3.76 8.49 -3.19
CA ILE A 64 -3.33 8.51 -1.80
C ILE A 64 -2.90 9.94 -1.43
N PRO A 65 -3.42 10.54 -0.34
CA PRO A 65 -3.00 11.87 0.09
C PRO A 65 -1.50 11.94 0.39
N GLU A 66 -0.84 13.03 0.00
CA GLU A 66 0.60 13.25 0.23
C GLU A 66 0.97 13.37 1.73
N THR A 67 -0.03 13.62 2.59
CA THR A 67 0.12 13.67 4.05
C THR A 67 0.34 12.30 4.68
N ILE A 68 0.15 11.21 3.94
CA ILE A 68 0.30 9.86 4.45
C ILE A 68 1.79 9.49 4.49
N GLU A 69 2.24 9.11 5.68
CA GLU A 69 3.59 8.64 5.95
C GLU A 69 3.66 7.10 6.01
N HIS A 70 2.57 6.47 6.45
CA HIS A 70 2.47 5.01 6.59
C HIS A 70 1.29 4.47 5.78
N LEU A 71 1.59 3.74 4.72
CA LEU A 71 0.59 3.19 3.82
C LEU A 71 0.56 1.66 3.89
N ARG A 72 -0.65 1.10 4.04
CA ARG A 72 -0.95 -0.31 3.84
C ARG A 72 -2.05 -0.47 2.78
N ILE A 73 -1.75 -1.18 1.70
CA ILE A 73 -2.72 -1.53 0.64
C ILE A 73 -2.81 -3.05 0.56
N GLN A 74 -4.00 -3.62 0.75
CA GLN A 74 -4.23 -5.06 0.65
C GLN A 74 -4.35 -5.53 -0.82
N PHE A 75 -5.02 -4.74 -1.66
CA PHE A 75 -5.32 -5.06 -3.06
C PHE A 75 -4.62 -4.07 -3.99
N GLY A 76 -3.31 -4.25 -4.13
CA GLY A 76 -2.41 -3.32 -4.80
C GLY A 76 -2.18 -3.59 -6.28
N SER A 77 -3.11 -4.22 -6.99
CA SER A 77 -2.90 -4.62 -8.39
C SER A 77 -2.63 -3.45 -9.34
N TRP A 78 -3.10 -2.24 -8.99
CA TRP A 78 -2.86 -1.01 -9.75
C TRP A 78 -1.49 -0.36 -9.45
N ILE A 79 -0.79 -0.81 -8.41
CA ILE A 79 0.49 -0.23 -7.99
C ILE A 79 1.56 -0.62 -9.00
N THR A 80 2.24 0.40 -9.52
CA THR A 80 3.35 0.27 -10.47
C THR A 80 4.69 0.50 -9.79
N LEU A 81 5.78 0.06 -10.43
CA LEU A 81 7.13 0.36 -9.97
C LEU A 81 7.32 1.88 -9.84
N ASP A 82 6.85 2.63 -10.84
CA ASP A 82 6.97 4.09 -10.87
C ASP A 82 6.29 4.75 -9.66
N TYR A 83 5.11 4.26 -9.25
CA TYR A 83 4.42 4.74 -8.05
C TYR A 83 5.27 4.52 -6.79
N VAL A 84 5.82 3.31 -6.63
CA VAL A 84 6.67 2.97 -5.47
C VAL A 84 7.90 3.86 -5.46
N MET A 85 8.63 3.96 -6.57
CA MET A 85 9.90 4.69 -6.70
C MET A 85 9.79 6.19 -6.39
N HIS A 86 8.63 6.79 -6.65
CA HIS A 86 8.35 8.21 -6.35
C HIS A 86 7.72 8.43 -4.97
N SER A 87 7.38 7.36 -4.24
CA SER A 87 6.82 7.49 -2.90
C SER A 87 7.82 8.07 -1.91
N LYS A 88 7.34 8.99 -1.07
CA LYS A 88 8.09 9.62 0.02
C LYS A 88 7.68 9.10 1.40
N MET A 89 6.93 8.00 1.43
CA MET A 89 6.40 7.38 2.63
C MET A 89 7.53 6.78 3.50
N ILE A 90 7.28 6.77 4.80
CA ILE A 90 8.15 6.16 5.82
C ILE A 90 7.93 4.65 5.87
N SER A 91 6.68 4.20 5.68
CA SER A 91 6.34 2.78 5.66
C SER A 91 5.44 2.45 4.48
N LEU A 92 5.81 1.40 3.75
CA LEU A 92 5.02 0.83 2.66
C LEU A 92 4.73 -0.63 2.92
N VAL A 93 3.44 -0.98 2.95
CA VAL A 93 2.98 -2.36 3.03
C VAL A 93 2.03 -2.65 1.88
N LEU A 94 2.51 -3.39 0.89
CA LEU A 94 1.85 -3.54 -0.40
C LEU A 94 1.58 -5.02 -0.68
N TRP A 95 0.31 -5.39 -0.70
CA TRP A 95 -0.12 -6.76 -0.97
C TRP A 95 -0.86 -6.83 -2.30
N ASP A 96 -0.93 -8.04 -2.86
CA ASP A 96 -1.56 -8.34 -4.15
C ASP A 96 -1.13 -7.41 -5.30
N THR A 97 0.15 -7.03 -5.33
CA THR A 97 0.71 -6.19 -6.40
C THR A 97 1.05 -7.01 -7.64
N PHE A 98 1.16 -6.37 -8.81
CA PHE A 98 1.73 -6.96 -10.03
C PHE A 98 3.25 -6.78 -10.16
N LEU A 99 3.92 -6.27 -9.13
CA LEU A 99 5.36 -6.02 -9.15
C LEU A 99 6.13 -7.33 -9.28
N THR A 100 7.06 -7.37 -10.24
CA THR A 100 7.86 -8.57 -10.51
C THR A 100 9.10 -8.63 -9.63
N ASN A 101 9.82 -9.76 -9.67
CA ASN A 101 11.10 -9.86 -8.96
C ASN A 101 12.14 -8.86 -9.51
N GLU A 102 12.08 -8.50 -10.80
CA GLU A 102 12.90 -7.45 -11.39
C GLU A 102 12.56 -6.06 -10.81
N ASP A 103 11.27 -5.75 -10.65
CA ASP A 103 10.83 -4.51 -10.01
C ASP A 103 11.33 -4.44 -8.56
N LEU A 104 11.24 -5.54 -7.81
CA LEU A 104 11.77 -5.63 -6.46
C LEU A 104 13.29 -5.39 -6.42
N ASN A 105 14.05 -5.93 -7.40
CA ASN A 105 15.48 -5.68 -7.50
C ASN A 105 15.80 -4.19 -7.66
N VAL A 106 15.03 -3.48 -8.50
CA VAL A 106 15.17 -2.03 -8.70
C VAL A 106 14.89 -1.28 -7.40
N ILE A 107 13.81 -1.62 -6.70
CA ILE A 107 13.43 -1.00 -5.42
C ILE A 107 14.54 -1.20 -4.38
N PHE A 108 15.01 -2.44 -4.18
CA PHE A 108 16.03 -2.77 -3.18
C PHE A 108 17.35 -2.09 -3.45
N LYS A 109 17.83 -2.11 -4.70
CA LYS A 109 19.08 -1.43 -5.08
C LYS A 109 18.98 0.07 -4.86
N SER A 110 17.89 0.69 -5.30
CA SER A 110 17.72 2.13 -5.19
C SER A 110 17.59 2.60 -3.74
N TRP A 111 16.94 1.80 -2.87
CA TRP A 111 16.86 2.07 -1.44
C TRP A 111 18.24 1.92 -0.76
N LEU A 112 18.98 0.83 -1.04
CA LEU A 112 20.31 0.61 -0.47
C LEU A 112 21.35 1.65 -0.89
N GLU A 113 21.26 2.14 -2.13
CA GLU A 113 22.12 3.19 -2.67
C GLU A 113 21.67 4.61 -2.25
N LEU A 114 20.58 4.73 -1.47
CA LEU A 114 19.96 5.99 -1.05
C LEU A 114 19.60 6.93 -2.23
N LYS A 115 19.38 6.36 -3.43
CA LYS A 115 19.00 7.09 -4.65
C LYS A 115 17.51 7.45 -4.65
N SER A 116 16.66 6.57 -4.14
CA SER A 116 15.24 6.82 -3.86
C SER A 116 14.92 6.41 -2.42
N HIS A 117 13.67 6.62 -2.00
CA HIS A 117 13.17 6.14 -0.71
C HIS A 117 13.93 6.69 0.52
N GLN A 118 14.37 7.96 0.49
CA GLN A 118 15.19 8.55 1.57
C GLN A 118 14.50 8.56 2.94
N ASN A 119 13.17 8.55 2.97
CA ASN A 119 12.39 8.51 4.20
C ASN A 119 11.95 7.08 4.58
N LEU A 120 12.12 6.11 3.69
CA LEU A 120 11.56 4.77 3.88
C LEU A 120 12.37 4.03 4.94
N GLU A 121 11.66 3.59 5.99
CA GLU A 121 12.19 2.80 7.09
C GLU A 121 11.65 1.37 7.07
N TYR A 122 10.48 1.14 6.47
CA TYR A 122 9.82 -0.16 6.43
C TYR A 122 9.20 -0.46 5.06
N LEU A 123 9.53 -1.63 4.50
CA LEU A 123 8.95 -2.14 3.27
C LEU A 123 8.50 -3.60 3.48
N GLU A 124 7.22 -3.85 3.24
CA GLU A 124 6.63 -5.18 3.20
C GLU A 124 5.89 -5.34 1.87
N ILE A 125 6.20 -6.38 1.11
CA ILE A 125 5.62 -6.63 -0.20
C ILE A 125 5.48 -8.12 -0.48
N ASN A 126 4.39 -8.51 -1.13
CA ASN A 126 4.15 -9.90 -1.52
C ASN A 126 5.07 -10.33 -2.68
N LEU A 127 5.57 -11.55 -2.63
CA LEU A 127 6.30 -12.15 -3.75
C LEU A 127 5.34 -12.73 -4.77
N ARG A 128 5.58 -12.46 -6.06
CA ARG A 128 4.86 -13.09 -7.17
C ARG A 128 5.34 -14.53 -7.42
N SER A 129 6.64 -14.75 -7.28
CA SER A 129 7.29 -16.04 -7.48
C SER A 129 8.38 -16.20 -6.45
N LEU A 130 8.34 -17.31 -5.70
CA LEU A 130 9.35 -17.66 -4.72
C LEU A 130 10.57 -18.32 -5.38
N GLU A 131 10.39 -19.00 -6.51
CA GLU A 131 11.40 -19.89 -7.11
C GLU A 131 12.65 -19.13 -7.55
N ASP A 132 12.47 -17.97 -8.17
CA ASP A 132 13.51 -17.12 -8.75
C ASP A 132 13.82 -15.88 -7.90
N PHE A 133 13.18 -15.72 -6.72
CA PHE A 133 13.34 -14.53 -5.88
C PHE A 133 14.82 -14.22 -5.56
N VAL A 134 15.57 -15.24 -5.16
CA VAL A 134 16.99 -15.08 -4.81
C VAL A 134 17.84 -14.73 -6.04
N GLU A 135 17.55 -15.35 -7.19
CA GLU A 135 18.32 -15.18 -8.42
C GLU A 135 18.02 -13.84 -9.11
N VAL A 136 16.80 -13.33 -8.97
CA VAL A 136 16.30 -12.14 -9.68
C VAL A 136 16.18 -10.95 -8.73
N ALA A 137 15.31 -11.02 -7.72
CA ALA A 137 15.06 -9.88 -6.83
C ALA A 137 16.27 -9.53 -5.96
N MET A 138 17.05 -10.53 -5.55
CA MET A 138 18.24 -10.32 -4.70
C MET A 138 19.55 -10.22 -5.50
N LYS A 139 19.49 -10.17 -6.83
CA LYS A 139 20.67 -10.07 -7.69
C LYS A 139 21.46 -8.79 -7.41
N ASP A 140 22.74 -8.95 -7.09
CA ASP A 140 23.65 -7.85 -6.67
C ASP A 140 23.16 -7.06 -5.44
N VAL A 141 22.19 -7.58 -4.70
CA VAL A 141 21.74 -7.04 -3.42
C VAL A 141 22.41 -7.86 -2.31
N PRO A 142 23.14 -7.26 -1.37
CA PRO A 142 23.72 -8.01 -0.27
C PRO A 142 22.62 -8.55 0.65
N TYR A 143 22.60 -9.86 0.88
CA TYR A 143 21.64 -10.49 1.79
C TYR A 143 22.30 -11.55 2.68
N LYS A 144 21.60 -11.92 3.75
CA LYS A 144 21.93 -13.06 4.61
C LYS A 144 20.68 -13.90 4.77
N ILE A 145 20.82 -15.21 4.58
CA ILE A 145 19.73 -16.15 4.84
C ILE A 145 19.73 -16.45 6.34
N GLY A 146 18.62 -16.14 7.00
CA GLY A 146 18.39 -16.53 8.39
C GLY A 146 18.16 -18.03 8.50
N ASN A 147 18.43 -18.61 9.68
CA ASN A 147 18.10 -20.01 9.94
C ASN A 147 16.58 -20.23 9.75
N SER A 148 16.20 -21.33 9.10
CA SER A 148 14.81 -21.73 8.99
C SER A 148 14.19 -21.85 10.37
N ILE A 149 13.12 -21.11 10.66
CA ILE A 149 12.29 -21.35 11.84
C ILE A 149 11.65 -22.72 11.63
N PRO A 150 11.85 -23.70 12.54
CA PRO A 150 11.17 -24.98 12.44
C PRO A 150 9.66 -24.74 12.36
N THR A 151 9.01 -25.29 11.34
CA THR A 151 7.54 -25.33 11.30
C THR A 151 7.02 -26.07 12.54
N PRO A 152 5.98 -25.54 13.21
CA PRO A 152 5.39 -26.19 14.39
C PRO A 152 4.83 -27.59 14.09
#